data_AF-A0A956T2H4-F1
#
_entry.id   AF-A0A956T2H4-F1
#
_cell.length_a   1.000
_cell.length_b   1.000
_cell.length_c   1.000
_cell.angle_alpha   90.00
_cell.angle_beta   90.00
_cell.angle_gamma   90.00
#
_symmetry.space_group_name_H-M   'P 1'
#
loop_
_entity.id
_entity.type
_entity.pdbx_description
1 polymer ?
#
loop_
_entity_poly.entity_id
_entity_poly.type
_entity_poly.pdbx_seq_one_letter_code
_entity_poly.pdbx_strand_id
1 'polypeptide(L)'
;MNMQIEITNRASKALLELGITSDAADKAILLLGADGAECAALEQRVGYLAALCRACGNLQNAKLAYSLAGRSGHQLDDENCALLAQALKCSECVPAAVRLWKKALEAGVADPAYLVAAARLGEDGMEQIRVLNSLKADPGKLAAVGELARRLRAHGWECEGSWGAVSDPERGLVWWDHAVPSERRAYGMTLTTRPISLRNKLNVVLAFEERHEILGTTDRCHLEVSVDGKRWEKLLKFEGTSDWTSQEVDLSRFSEEEITLRFHVLSGGQREGRGVELANLRLESVSVTRQQKVDFGQLPAGWDADGPQSRSNPTLVGSQSESAVQSEKFGVNRLTAPTLSLEARLQASSVYAEATIEVLSGQDSVLVKESLTPSSDWVKLNLLLPNTKSEDLRLRLWSRFAKRKDADGLWVRNPRLRAGTEDSRESVALDGGFEDGLQEQKALLKLVETGDLDRLKRLLSLREGLPSLKSALALSALLRSEEHIPALLLLFSRMKEGAVEAFGML
;
A
#
# COMPACT_ATOMS: atom_id res chain seq x y z
N MET A 1 8.35 -47.33 -2.76
CA MET A 1 6.97 -47.06 -2.32
C MET A 1 6.91 -46.17 -1.08
N ASN A 2 7.48 -46.56 0.07
CA ASN A 2 7.47 -45.70 1.28
C ASN A 2 8.14 -44.32 1.10
N MET A 3 9.27 -44.25 0.39
CA MET A 3 9.98 -42.99 0.11
C MET A 3 9.20 -42.04 -0.82
N GLN A 4 8.40 -42.58 -1.76
CA GLN A 4 7.53 -41.77 -2.62
C GLN A 4 6.35 -41.18 -1.83
N ILE A 5 5.71 -41.98 -0.96
CA ILE A 5 4.60 -41.55 -0.11
C ILE A 5 5.03 -40.42 0.84
N GLU A 6 6.22 -40.54 1.43
CA GLU A 6 6.76 -39.53 2.35
C GLU A 6 7.03 -38.17 1.66
N ILE A 7 7.48 -38.22 0.42
CA ILE A 7 7.78 -37.06 -0.42
C ILE A 7 6.49 -36.42 -0.94
N THR A 8 5.51 -37.20 -1.39
CA THR A 8 4.19 -36.70 -1.75
C THR A 8 3.50 -36.03 -0.55
N ASN A 9 3.67 -36.59 0.65
CA ASN A 9 3.16 -35.99 1.89
C ASN A 9 3.88 -34.67 2.24
N ARG A 10 5.21 -34.58 2.08
CA ARG A 10 5.96 -33.32 2.25
C ARG A 10 5.57 -32.26 1.23
N ALA A 11 5.42 -32.65 -0.02
CA ALA A 11 5.04 -31.75 -1.10
C ALA A 11 3.59 -31.25 -0.94
N SER A 12 2.68 -32.12 -0.49
CA SER A 12 1.32 -31.75 -0.09
C SER A 12 1.35 -30.80 1.10
N LYS A 13 2.16 -31.09 2.12
CA LYS A 13 2.34 -30.21 3.28
C LYS A 13 2.81 -28.80 2.90
N ALA A 14 3.77 -28.65 1.98
CA ALA A 14 4.24 -27.35 1.52
C ALA A 14 3.15 -26.50 0.82
N LEU A 15 2.22 -27.14 0.11
CA LEU A 15 1.08 -26.47 -0.51
C LEU A 15 -0.03 -26.18 0.52
N LEU A 16 -0.28 -27.11 1.45
CA LEU A 16 -1.20 -26.92 2.57
C LEU A 16 -0.76 -25.76 3.49
N GLU A 17 0.56 -25.60 3.70
CA GLU A 17 1.18 -24.47 4.42
C GLU A 17 0.92 -23.11 3.74
N LEU A 18 0.57 -23.11 2.45
CA LEU A 18 0.12 -21.92 1.70
C LEU A 18 -1.39 -21.71 1.72
N GLY A 19 -2.14 -22.48 2.52
CA GLY A 19 -3.60 -22.39 2.62
C GLY A 19 -4.35 -23.01 1.45
N ILE A 20 -3.68 -23.84 0.65
CA ILE A 20 -4.30 -24.59 -0.45
C ILE A 20 -5.07 -25.77 0.15
N THR A 21 -6.29 -26.05 -0.33
CA THR A 21 -7.07 -27.21 0.14
C THR A 21 -6.39 -28.52 -0.27
N SER A 22 -6.56 -29.60 0.51
CA SER A 22 -5.89 -30.88 0.18
C SER A 22 -6.26 -31.37 -1.22
N ASP A 23 -7.53 -31.28 -1.63
CA ASP A 23 -7.97 -31.63 -2.99
C ASP A 23 -7.27 -30.79 -4.08
N ALA A 24 -7.06 -29.49 -3.84
CA ALA A 24 -6.38 -28.62 -4.80
C ALA A 24 -4.85 -28.84 -4.83
N ALA A 25 -4.27 -29.24 -3.70
CA ALA A 25 -2.87 -29.64 -3.56
C ALA A 25 -2.61 -30.99 -4.24
N ASP A 26 -3.46 -31.98 -4.03
CA ASP A 26 -3.37 -33.30 -4.66
C ASP A 26 -3.48 -33.19 -6.18
N LYS A 27 -4.44 -32.37 -6.67
CA LYS A 27 -4.54 -32.03 -8.11
C LYS A 27 -3.33 -31.25 -8.63
N ALA A 28 -2.69 -30.41 -7.81
CA ALA A 28 -1.48 -29.70 -8.20
C ALA A 28 -0.28 -30.65 -8.32
N ILE A 29 -0.14 -31.57 -7.38
CA ILE A 29 0.93 -32.57 -7.36
C ILE A 29 0.78 -33.54 -8.54
N LEU A 30 -0.46 -33.96 -8.84
CA LEU A 30 -0.76 -34.75 -10.04
C LEU A 30 -0.36 -34.02 -11.33
N LEU A 31 -0.62 -32.70 -11.42
CA LEU A 31 -0.18 -31.87 -12.54
C LEU A 31 1.35 -31.76 -12.65
N LEU A 32 2.08 -31.75 -11.54
CA LEU A 32 3.55 -31.63 -11.51
C LEU A 32 4.29 -32.97 -11.73
N GLY A 33 3.58 -34.10 -11.54
CA GLY A 33 4.12 -35.46 -11.55
C GLY A 33 3.58 -36.39 -12.63
N ALA A 34 2.85 -35.88 -13.64
CA ALA A 34 2.23 -36.70 -14.69
C ALA A 34 3.21 -37.56 -15.53
N ASP A 35 4.52 -37.27 -15.50
CA ASP A 35 5.53 -37.94 -16.34
C ASP A 35 6.51 -38.86 -15.58
N GLY A 36 6.16 -39.37 -14.39
CA GLY A 36 7.02 -40.33 -13.67
C GLY A 36 8.37 -39.76 -13.21
N ALA A 37 8.42 -38.46 -12.92
CA ALA A 37 9.63 -37.75 -12.48
C ALA A 37 10.22 -38.32 -11.18
N GLU A 38 11.56 -38.33 -11.07
CA GLU A 38 12.26 -38.71 -9.85
C GLU A 38 11.83 -37.85 -8.65
N CYS A 39 11.79 -38.43 -7.45
CA CYS A 39 11.17 -37.81 -6.28
C CYS A 39 11.77 -36.45 -5.88
N ALA A 40 13.08 -36.25 -6.08
CA ALA A 40 13.74 -34.97 -5.80
C ALA A 40 13.28 -33.86 -6.76
N ALA A 41 13.03 -34.20 -8.03
CA ALA A 41 12.49 -33.27 -9.01
C ALA A 41 11.05 -32.86 -8.67
N LEU A 42 10.24 -33.74 -8.07
CA LEU A 42 8.89 -33.40 -7.63
C LEU A 42 8.90 -32.39 -6.46
N GLU A 43 9.75 -32.58 -5.45
CA GLU A 43 9.89 -31.63 -4.34
C GLU A 43 10.29 -30.24 -4.83
N GLN A 44 11.27 -30.18 -5.74
CA GLN A 44 11.75 -28.92 -6.32
C GLN A 44 10.65 -28.20 -7.11
N ARG A 45 9.90 -28.92 -7.96
CA ARG A 45 8.77 -28.36 -8.72
C ARG A 45 7.66 -27.81 -7.82
N VAL A 46 7.40 -28.49 -6.70
CA VAL A 46 6.43 -28.01 -5.70
C VAL A 46 6.95 -26.77 -4.98
N GLY A 47 8.24 -26.70 -4.67
CA GLY A 47 8.90 -25.50 -4.17
C GLY A 47 8.73 -24.29 -5.09
N TYR A 48 8.85 -24.48 -6.41
CA TYR A 48 8.60 -23.44 -7.40
C TYR A 48 7.15 -23.01 -7.43
N LEU A 49 6.21 -23.95 -7.48
CA LEU A 49 4.79 -23.62 -7.46
C LEU A 49 4.40 -22.84 -6.20
N ALA A 50 5.00 -23.20 -5.06
CA ALA A 50 4.82 -22.49 -3.79
C ALA A 50 5.36 -21.05 -3.85
N ALA A 51 6.55 -20.84 -4.40
CA ALA A 51 7.14 -19.51 -4.58
C ALA A 51 6.26 -18.63 -5.50
N LEU A 52 5.78 -19.18 -6.61
CA LEU A 52 4.89 -18.48 -7.54
C LEU A 52 3.53 -18.18 -6.91
N CYS A 53 3.01 -19.06 -6.05
CA CYS A 53 1.78 -18.84 -5.29
C CYS A 53 1.91 -17.68 -4.31
N ARG A 54 3.05 -17.57 -3.61
CA ARG A 54 3.35 -16.40 -2.77
C ARG A 54 3.41 -15.11 -3.58
N ALA A 55 3.95 -15.15 -4.79
CA ALA A 55 4.03 -13.97 -5.66
C ALA A 55 2.67 -13.53 -6.21
N CYS A 56 1.77 -14.46 -6.52
CA CYS A 56 0.47 -14.16 -7.14
C CYS A 56 -0.69 -14.04 -6.13
N GLY A 57 -0.49 -14.42 -4.87
CA GLY A 57 -1.53 -14.52 -3.84
C GLY A 57 -2.57 -15.61 -4.06
N ASN A 58 -2.46 -16.45 -5.12
CA ASN A 58 -3.44 -17.48 -5.49
C ASN A 58 -2.79 -18.61 -6.30
N LEU A 59 -3.14 -19.86 -5.96
CA LEU A 59 -2.71 -21.08 -6.64
C LEU A 59 -3.10 -21.17 -8.13
N GLN A 60 -4.29 -20.71 -8.53
CA GLN A 60 -4.71 -20.77 -9.93
C GLN A 60 -3.79 -19.94 -10.83
N ASN A 61 -3.42 -18.75 -10.37
CA ASN A 61 -2.47 -17.88 -11.05
C ASN A 61 -1.06 -18.49 -11.06
N ALA A 62 -0.64 -19.14 -9.97
CA ALA A 62 0.64 -19.85 -9.91
C ALA A 62 0.70 -21.04 -10.88
N LYS A 63 -0.37 -21.85 -10.96
CA LYS A 63 -0.49 -22.97 -11.91
C LYS A 63 -0.42 -22.46 -13.35
N LEU A 64 -1.11 -21.36 -13.65
CA LEU A 64 -1.06 -20.72 -14.95
C LEU A 64 0.35 -20.22 -15.27
N ALA A 65 1.01 -19.55 -14.32
CA ALA A 65 2.36 -19.04 -14.49
C ALA A 65 3.36 -20.17 -14.76
N TYR A 66 3.29 -21.23 -13.95
CA TYR A 66 4.13 -22.42 -14.08
C TYR A 66 3.93 -23.12 -15.43
N SER A 67 2.69 -23.31 -15.86
CA SER A 67 2.37 -23.92 -17.16
C SER A 67 2.86 -23.08 -18.35
N LEU A 68 2.63 -21.76 -18.31
CA LEU A 68 3.11 -20.84 -19.34
C LEU A 68 4.63 -20.75 -19.37
N ALA A 69 5.29 -20.81 -18.21
CA ALA A 69 6.74 -20.87 -18.12
C ALA A 69 7.29 -22.15 -18.74
N GLY A 70 6.71 -23.32 -18.47
CA GLY A 70 7.10 -24.57 -19.13
C GLY A 70 6.94 -24.54 -20.65
N ARG A 71 5.92 -23.85 -21.17
CA ARG A 71 5.70 -23.65 -22.61
C ARG A 71 6.62 -22.60 -23.24
N SER A 72 7.36 -21.84 -22.43
CA SER A 72 8.24 -20.78 -22.92
C SER A 72 9.55 -21.31 -23.53
N GLY A 73 9.91 -22.56 -23.24
CA GLY A 73 11.18 -23.18 -23.63
C GLY A 73 12.33 -22.96 -22.65
N HIS A 74 12.11 -22.22 -21.55
CA HIS A 74 13.09 -22.03 -20.48
C HIS A 74 12.83 -22.98 -19.31
N GLN A 75 13.90 -23.55 -18.76
CA GLN A 75 13.81 -24.40 -17.58
C GLN A 75 13.66 -23.53 -16.33
N LEU A 76 12.68 -23.87 -15.48
CA LEU A 76 12.52 -23.28 -14.17
C LEU A 76 13.56 -23.92 -13.23
N ASP A 77 14.57 -23.14 -12.85
CA ASP A 77 15.49 -23.39 -11.75
C ASP A 77 15.26 -22.33 -10.65
N ASP A 78 16.07 -22.36 -9.59
CA ASP A 78 15.89 -21.50 -8.42
C ASP A 78 15.99 -20.00 -8.78
N GLU A 79 16.95 -19.63 -9.63
CA GLU A 79 17.18 -18.25 -10.07
C GLU A 79 16.06 -17.76 -10.99
N ASN A 80 15.71 -18.56 -11.99
CA ASN A 80 14.66 -18.22 -12.95
C ASN A 80 13.27 -18.21 -12.30
N CYS A 81 13.04 -19.05 -11.28
CA CYS A 81 11.82 -19.03 -10.49
C CYS A 81 11.71 -17.76 -9.63
N ALA A 82 12.81 -17.30 -9.02
CA ALA A 82 12.83 -16.05 -8.28
C ALA A 82 12.57 -14.85 -9.20
N LEU A 83 13.16 -14.84 -10.39
CA LEU A 83 12.94 -13.81 -11.39
C LEU A 83 11.48 -13.78 -11.89
N LEU A 84 10.88 -14.96 -12.13
CA LEU A 84 9.47 -15.08 -12.50
C LEU A 84 8.54 -14.62 -11.38
N ALA A 85 8.84 -14.97 -10.13
CA ALA A 85 8.10 -14.49 -8.97
C ALA A 85 8.14 -12.96 -8.87
N GLN A 86 9.28 -12.33 -9.15
CA GLN A 86 9.36 -10.88 -9.20
C GLN A 86 8.55 -10.29 -10.35
N ALA A 87 8.59 -10.90 -11.54
CA ALA A 87 7.76 -10.47 -12.68
C ALA A 87 6.26 -10.49 -12.36
N LEU A 88 5.81 -11.52 -11.63
CA LEU A 88 4.41 -11.66 -11.20
C LEU A 88 3.99 -10.58 -10.21
N LYS A 89 4.90 -10.12 -9.33
CA LYS A 89 4.66 -8.97 -8.44
C LYS A 89 4.61 -7.63 -9.20
N CYS A 90 5.18 -7.58 -10.40
CA CYS A 90 5.28 -6.35 -11.18
C CYS A 90 4.16 -6.17 -12.21
N SER A 91 3.33 -7.19 -12.45
CA SER A 91 2.34 -7.19 -13.53
C SER A 91 0.93 -7.46 -13.03
N GLU A 92 -0.06 -6.83 -13.68
CA GLU A 92 -1.47 -6.99 -13.33
C GLU A 92 -2.06 -8.34 -13.77
N CYS A 93 -1.40 -9.07 -14.67
CA CYS A 93 -1.86 -10.39 -15.11
C CYS A 93 -0.72 -11.37 -15.38
N VAL A 94 -0.99 -12.66 -15.13
CA VAL A 94 -0.04 -13.75 -15.26
C VAL A 94 0.56 -13.87 -16.68
N PRO A 95 -0.22 -13.79 -17.77
CA PRO A 95 0.36 -13.89 -19.12
C PRO A 95 1.30 -12.74 -19.48
N ALA A 96 1.09 -11.53 -18.92
CA ALA A 96 2.01 -10.41 -19.12
C ALA A 96 3.29 -10.61 -18.30
N ALA A 97 3.18 -11.05 -17.04
CA ALA A 97 4.33 -11.38 -16.20
C ALA A 97 5.23 -12.46 -16.82
N VAL A 98 4.64 -13.56 -17.31
CA VAL A 98 5.41 -14.65 -17.92
C VAL A 98 6.06 -14.21 -19.23
N ARG A 99 5.40 -13.36 -20.03
CA ARG A 99 6.01 -12.76 -21.22
C ARG A 99 7.20 -11.88 -20.84
N LEU A 100 7.06 -11.00 -19.86
CA LEU A 100 8.13 -10.14 -19.37
C LEU A 100 9.32 -10.95 -18.85
N TRP A 101 9.06 -11.98 -18.03
CA TRP A 101 10.09 -12.90 -17.53
C TRP A 101 10.82 -13.60 -18.66
N LYS A 102 10.09 -14.20 -19.61
CA LYS A 102 10.69 -14.83 -20.79
C LYS A 102 11.61 -13.87 -21.53
N LYS A 103 11.15 -12.63 -21.73
CA LYS A 103 11.90 -11.59 -22.42
C LYS A 103 13.13 -11.12 -21.66
N ALA A 104 13.08 -11.07 -20.33
CA ALA A 104 14.25 -10.84 -19.48
C ALA A 104 15.29 -11.95 -19.67
N LEU A 105 14.87 -13.21 -19.72
CA LEU A 105 15.77 -14.34 -19.98
C LEU A 105 16.39 -14.30 -21.39
N GLU A 106 15.59 -14.03 -22.42
CA GLU A 106 16.07 -13.83 -23.80
C GLU A 106 17.09 -12.68 -23.90
N ALA A 107 16.91 -11.63 -23.08
CA ALA A 107 17.84 -10.52 -22.96
C ALA A 107 19.06 -10.84 -22.07
N GLY A 108 19.11 -11.99 -21.40
CA GLY A 108 20.18 -12.39 -20.49
C GLY A 108 20.22 -11.57 -19.19
N VAL A 109 19.05 -11.17 -18.68
CA VAL A 109 18.89 -10.41 -17.44
C VAL A 109 18.71 -11.36 -16.27
N ALA A 110 19.62 -11.29 -15.29
CA ALA A 110 19.54 -12.06 -14.05
C ALA A 110 19.11 -11.21 -12.84
N ASP A 111 19.37 -9.90 -12.86
CA ASP A 111 19.01 -9.00 -11.76
C ASP A 111 17.53 -8.56 -11.86
N PRO A 112 16.71 -8.83 -10.83
CA PRO A 112 15.30 -8.47 -10.81
C PRO A 112 15.02 -6.96 -10.93
N ALA A 113 15.97 -6.08 -10.58
CA ALA A 113 15.79 -4.64 -10.68
C ALA A 113 15.54 -4.17 -12.12
N TYR A 114 16.18 -4.80 -13.10
CA TYR A 114 15.98 -4.51 -14.53
C TYR A 114 14.57 -4.88 -14.98
N LEU A 115 14.04 -5.99 -14.45
CA LEU A 115 12.71 -6.48 -14.74
C LEU A 115 11.65 -5.56 -14.12
N VAL A 116 11.88 -5.09 -12.90
CA VAL A 116 11.02 -4.07 -12.24
C VAL A 116 11.00 -2.78 -13.05
N ALA A 117 12.16 -2.30 -13.50
CA ALA A 117 12.27 -1.10 -14.33
C ALA A 117 11.52 -1.27 -15.67
N ALA A 118 11.73 -2.38 -16.35
CA ALA A 118 11.08 -2.69 -17.62
C ALA A 118 9.56 -2.83 -17.48
N ALA A 119 9.08 -3.58 -16.47
CA ALA A 119 7.66 -3.77 -16.19
C ALA A 119 6.90 -2.44 -16.03
N ARG A 120 7.58 -1.43 -15.50
CA ARG A 120 7.01 -0.14 -15.13
C ARG A 120 7.12 0.90 -16.24
N LEU A 121 8.06 0.72 -17.17
CA LEU A 121 8.33 1.68 -18.24
C LEU A 121 7.85 1.21 -19.61
N GLY A 122 7.64 -0.09 -19.82
CA GLY A 122 7.04 -0.60 -21.06
C GLY A 122 5.56 -0.94 -20.89
N GLU A 123 4.73 -0.41 -21.78
CA GLU A 123 3.28 -0.66 -21.83
C GLU A 123 2.96 -2.10 -22.23
N ASP A 124 3.81 -2.66 -23.08
CA ASP A 124 3.66 -4.00 -23.61
C ASP A 124 4.98 -4.78 -23.63
N GLY A 125 4.90 -6.04 -24.02
CA GLY A 125 6.06 -6.92 -24.08
C GLY A 125 7.17 -6.42 -25.01
N MET A 126 6.85 -5.64 -26.05
CA MET A 126 7.86 -5.10 -26.97
C MET A 126 8.61 -3.92 -26.36
N GLU A 127 7.90 -3.01 -25.71
CA GLU A 127 8.51 -1.88 -25.01
C GLU A 127 9.35 -2.35 -23.81
N GLN A 128 8.85 -3.33 -23.07
CA GLN A 128 9.58 -3.95 -21.96
C GLN A 128 10.92 -4.56 -22.42
N ILE A 129 10.95 -5.27 -23.56
CA ILE A 129 12.20 -5.78 -24.16
C ILE A 129 13.15 -4.63 -24.50
N ARG A 130 12.63 -3.53 -25.04
CA ARG A 130 13.47 -2.38 -25.40
C ARG A 130 14.11 -1.73 -24.17
N VAL A 131 13.35 -1.59 -23.07
CA VAL A 131 13.91 -1.12 -21.79
C VAL A 131 15.01 -2.06 -21.31
N LEU A 132 14.75 -3.38 -21.30
CA LEU A 132 15.73 -4.38 -20.87
C LEU A 132 17.02 -4.33 -21.69
N ASN A 133 16.90 -4.24 -23.02
CA ASN A 133 18.05 -4.16 -23.91
C ASN A 133 18.83 -2.86 -23.73
N SER A 134 18.15 -1.73 -23.51
CA SER A 134 18.82 -0.44 -23.27
C SER A 134 19.53 -0.40 -21.91
N LEU A 135 18.91 -0.93 -20.86
CA LEU A 135 19.53 -1.04 -19.54
C LEU A 135 20.73 -1.99 -19.55
N LYS A 136 20.67 -3.07 -20.32
CA LYS A 136 21.81 -3.99 -20.49
C LYS A 136 22.98 -3.33 -21.24
N ALA A 137 22.68 -2.53 -22.26
CA ALA A 137 23.70 -1.81 -23.01
C ALA A 137 24.45 -0.78 -22.17
N ASP A 138 23.80 -0.23 -21.14
CA ASP A 138 24.40 0.70 -20.18
C ASP A 138 23.82 0.50 -18.77
N PRO A 139 24.43 -0.38 -17.96
CA PRO A 139 24.00 -0.67 -16.59
C PRO A 139 23.95 0.55 -15.67
N GLY A 140 24.71 1.61 -15.97
CA GLY A 140 24.70 2.86 -15.20
C GLY A 140 23.35 3.58 -15.21
N LYS A 141 22.47 3.25 -16.18
CA LYS A 141 21.09 3.76 -16.27
C LYS A 141 20.18 3.21 -15.18
N LEU A 142 20.47 2.03 -14.62
CA LEU A 142 19.52 1.29 -13.79
C LEU A 142 19.05 2.09 -12.57
N ALA A 143 19.95 2.81 -11.91
CA ALA A 143 19.60 3.61 -10.74
C ALA A 143 18.63 4.75 -11.09
N ALA A 144 18.92 5.53 -12.13
CA ALA A 144 18.08 6.64 -12.58
C ALA A 144 16.73 6.16 -13.11
N VAL A 145 16.73 5.07 -13.89
CA VAL A 145 15.53 4.46 -14.45
C VAL A 145 14.68 3.82 -13.35
N GLY A 146 15.30 3.18 -12.36
CA GLY A 146 14.63 2.62 -11.19
C GLY A 146 13.99 3.69 -10.32
N GLU A 147 14.65 4.83 -10.13
CA GLU A 147 14.10 6.01 -9.44
C GLU A 147 12.85 6.55 -10.16
N LEU A 148 12.94 6.75 -11.48
CA LEU A 148 11.82 7.22 -12.30
C LEU A 148 10.65 6.24 -12.31
N ALA A 149 10.94 4.94 -12.45
CA ALA A 149 9.95 3.88 -12.38
C ALA A 149 9.30 3.77 -11.00
N ARG A 150 9.98 4.13 -9.92
CA ARG A 150 9.38 4.24 -8.58
C ARG A 150 8.39 5.38 -8.52
N ARG A 151 8.75 6.53 -9.06
CA ARG A 151 7.91 7.74 -9.09
C ARG A 151 6.69 7.63 -10.01
N LEU A 152 6.74 6.81 -11.05
CA LEU A 152 5.56 6.47 -11.88
C LEU A 152 4.51 5.63 -11.14
N ARG A 153 4.90 4.93 -10.05
CA ARG A 153 3.96 4.17 -9.19
C ARG A 153 3.48 4.94 -7.96
N ALA A 154 4.02 6.13 -7.69
CA ALA A 154 3.57 6.94 -6.57
C ALA A 154 2.15 7.44 -6.83
N HIS A 155 1.31 7.44 -5.80
CA HIS A 155 -0.05 7.98 -5.92
C HIS A 155 0.05 9.45 -6.31
N GLY A 156 -0.56 9.81 -7.45
CA GLY A 156 -0.59 11.19 -7.93
C GLY A 156 -1.29 12.09 -6.92
N TRP A 157 -0.66 13.22 -6.58
CA TRP A 157 -1.35 14.34 -5.95
C TRP A 157 -1.99 15.26 -7.00
N GLU A 158 -3.19 15.69 -6.67
CA GLU A 158 -4.06 16.59 -7.41
C GLU A 158 -4.07 17.94 -6.70
N CYS A 159 -3.61 18.99 -7.39
CA CYS A 159 -3.50 20.33 -6.83
C CYS A 159 -4.69 21.18 -7.26
N GLU A 160 -5.24 21.93 -6.31
CA GLU A 160 -6.20 23.01 -6.54
C GLU A 160 -5.69 24.29 -5.85
N GLY A 161 -5.66 25.39 -6.58
CA GLY A 161 -5.12 26.68 -6.11
C GLY A 161 -3.59 26.74 -6.19
N SER A 162 -2.94 27.43 -5.25
CA SER A 162 -1.49 27.73 -5.36
C SER A 162 -0.53 26.61 -4.96
N TRP A 163 -1.02 25.40 -4.74
CA TRP A 163 -0.19 24.21 -4.52
C TRP A 163 0.64 23.87 -5.76
N GLY A 164 1.92 23.54 -5.54
CA GLY A 164 2.81 23.03 -6.57
C GLY A 164 4.00 22.32 -5.96
N ALA A 165 4.65 21.47 -6.76
CA ALA A 165 5.88 20.80 -6.35
C ALA A 165 7.10 21.66 -6.73
N VAL A 166 8.06 21.73 -5.82
CA VAL A 166 9.32 22.49 -5.91
C VAL A 166 10.46 21.57 -5.48
N SER A 167 11.64 21.70 -6.09
CA SER A 167 12.83 20.98 -5.62
C SER A 167 13.53 21.71 -4.48
N ASP A 168 13.86 20.95 -3.45
CA ASP A 168 14.72 21.34 -2.34
C ASP A 168 16.01 20.50 -2.39
N PRO A 169 17.21 21.12 -2.34
CA PRO A 169 18.48 20.41 -2.43
C PRO A 169 18.71 19.34 -1.34
N GLU A 170 18.08 19.49 -0.18
CA GLU A 170 18.25 18.56 0.95
C GLU A 170 17.14 17.50 0.98
N ARG A 171 15.91 17.85 0.58
CA ARG A 171 14.70 17.02 0.75
C ARG A 171 14.12 16.47 -0.54
N GLY A 172 14.67 16.85 -1.69
CA GLY A 172 14.17 16.43 -2.99
C GLY A 172 12.86 17.15 -3.33
N LEU A 173 11.76 16.42 -3.52
CA LEU A 173 10.49 17.03 -3.91
C LEU A 173 9.74 17.58 -2.69
N VAL A 174 9.43 18.88 -2.72
CA VAL A 174 8.65 19.58 -1.70
C VAL A 174 7.38 20.13 -2.32
N TRP A 175 6.22 19.74 -1.80
CA TRP A 175 4.95 20.38 -2.13
C TRP A 175 4.79 21.66 -1.33
N TRP A 176 4.52 22.76 -2.02
CA TRP A 176 4.39 24.07 -1.41
C TRP A 176 3.08 24.73 -1.83
N ASP A 177 2.29 25.14 -0.85
CA ASP A 177 1.00 25.81 -1.08
C ASP A 177 1.14 27.24 -1.62
N HIS A 178 2.35 27.81 -1.68
CA HIS A 178 2.63 29.14 -2.27
C HIS A 178 3.48 29.06 -3.53
N ALA A 179 3.65 27.86 -4.10
CA ALA A 179 4.41 27.61 -5.32
C ALA A 179 3.91 28.45 -6.52
N VAL A 180 2.63 28.83 -6.52
CA VAL A 180 2.04 29.72 -7.54
C VAL A 180 1.59 31.04 -6.91
N PRO A 181 2.46 32.08 -6.85
CA PRO A 181 2.15 33.32 -6.15
C PRO A 181 0.90 34.07 -6.62
N SER A 182 0.53 33.91 -7.90
CA SER A 182 -0.68 34.52 -8.48
C SER A 182 -1.99 33.94 -7.95
N GLU A 183 -1.97 32.73 -7.41
CA GLU A 183 -3.16 32.01 -6.94
C GLU A 183 -3.31 31.98 -5.41
N ARG A 184 -2.42 32.68 -4.68
CA ARG A 184 -2.44 32.82 -3.21
C ARG A 184 -3.73 33.44 -2.64
N ARG A 185 -4.62 33.91 -3.51
CA ARG A 185 -5.91 34.54 -3.16
C ARG A 185 -7.08 33.54 -3.15
N ALA A 186 -6.86 32.29 -3.54
CA ALA A 186 -7.89 31.28 -3.62
C ALA A 186 -8.36 30.85 -2.21
N TYR A 187 -9.66 30.87 -1.99
CA TYR A 187 -10.29 30.29 -0.80
C TYR A 187 -10.37 28.77 -0.98
N GLY A 188 -9.83 28.00 -0.02
CA GLY A 188 -9.97 26.54 0.00
C GLY A 188 -9.07 25.84 -1.01
N MET A 189 -7.75 25.89 -0.80
CA MET A 189 -6.77 25.26 -1.68
C MET A 189 -6.49 23.84 -1.21
N THR A 190 -6.40 22.89 -2.13
CA THR A 190 -6.22 21.48 -1.78
C THR A 190 -5.05 20.85 -2.51
N LEU A 191 -4.35 19.96 -1.81
CA LEU A 191 -3.45 18.98 -2.38
C LEU A 191 -4.03 17.63 -2.01
N THR A 192 -4.61 16.91 -2.97
CA THR A 192 -5.45 15.73 -2.74
C THR A 192 -4.86 14.50 -3.42
N THR A 193 -4.75 13.36 -2.74
CA THR A 193 -4.29 12.13 -3.38
C THR A 193 -5.38 11.55 -4.28
N ARG A 194 -5.01 10.67 -5.21
CA ARG A 194 -5.94 9.65 -5.71
C ARG A 194 -6.37 8.69 -4.59
N PRO A 195 -7.47 7.92 -4.78
CA PRO A 195 -7.84 6.86 -3.85
C PRO A 195 -6.67 5.87 -3.61
N ILE A 196 -6.38 5.63 -2.33
CA ILE A 196 -5.33 4.74 -1.84
C ILE A 196 -6.03 3.54 -1.20
N SER A 197 -5.79 2.35 -1.75
CA SER A 197 -6.29 1.12 -1.15
C SER A 197 -5.44 0.70 0.04
N LEU A 198 -6.04 0.61 1.22
CA LEU A 198 -5.44 0.05 2.44
C LEU A 198 -5.87 -1.40 2.71
N ARG A 199 -6.41 -2.07 1.69
CA ARG A 199 -6.75 -3.50 1.75
C ARG A 199 -5.51 -4.33 2.03
N ASN A 200 -5.64 -5.27 2.98
CA ASN A 200 -4.55 -6.11 3.44
C ASN A 200 -3.33 -5.33 3.96
N LYS A 201 -3.53 -4.12 4.51
CA LYS A 201 -2.47 -3.32 5.15
C LYS A 201 -2.78 -3.09 6.63
N LEU A 202 -1.80 -3.31 7.49
CA LEU A 202 -1.83 -3.03 8.93
C LEU A 202 -0.78 -1.99 9.30
N ASN A 203 -0.88 -1.42 10.50
CA ASN A 203 0.05 -0.41 11.03
C ASN A 203 0.35 0.67 10.00
N VAL A 204 -0.72 1.18 9.39
CA VAL A 204 -0.62 2.14 8.30
C VAL A 204 -0.31 3.49 8.91
N VAL A 205 0.86 4.04 8.57
CA VAL A 205 1.31 5.35 9.03
C VAL A 205 1.62 6.20 7.82
N LEU A 206 1.03 7.38 7.76
CA LEU A 206 1.49 8.43 6.86
C LEU A 206 2.64 9.16 7.55
N ALA A 207 3.83 9.10 6.97
CA ALA A 207 4.99 9.83 7.45
C ALA A 207 5.40 10.89 6.42
N PHE A 208 5.75 12.07 6.90
CA PHE A 208 6.18 13.19 6.06
C PHE A 208 6.97 14.21 6.90
N GLU A 209 7.66 15.11 6.21
CA GLU A 209 8.23 16.30 6.81
C GLU A 209 7.41 17.52 6.40
N GLU A 210 7.30 18.49 7.28
CA GLU A 210 6.53 19.70 7.05
C GLU A 210 7.24 20.92 7.63
N ARG A 211 7.07 22.04 6.95
CA ARG A 211 7.42 23.36 7.45
C ARG A 211 6.26 24.30 7.17
N HIS A 212 5.93 25.19 8.10
CA HIS A 212 4.86 26.14 7.84
C HIS A 212 5.06 27.49 8.51
N GLU A 213 4.54 28.52 7.88
CA GLU A 213 4.39 29.85 8.44
C GLU A 213 3.04 30.40 7.98
N ILE A 214 2.09 30.36 8.90
CA ILE A 214 0.69 30.74 8.70
C ILE A 214 0.40 31.92 9.63
N LEU A 215 0.57 33.13 9.10
CA LEU A 215 0.42 34.38 9.84
C LEU A 215 -1.01 34.91 9.67
N GLY A 216 -1.92 34.45 10.52
CA GLY A 216 -3.31 34.90 10.51
C GLY A 216 -4.15 34.13 11.52
N THR A 217 -5.05 34.80 12.23
CA THR A 217 -5.88 34.15 13.26
C THR A 217 -6.99 33.26 12.67
N THR A 218 -7.27 33.39 11.37
CA THR A 218 -8.31 32.64 10.65
C THR A 218 -7.74 31.58 9.72
N ASP A 219 -6.46 31.69 9.38
CA ASP A 219 -5.77 30.84 8.41
C ASP A 219 -5.30 29.55 9.08
N ARG A 220 -5.47 28.42 8.38
CA ARG A 220 -5.06 27.11 8.85
C ARG A 220 -4.91 26.13 7.70
N CYS A 221 -4.04 25.14 7.87
CA CYS A 221 -4.00 23.98 7.00
C CYS A 221 -4.42 22.74 7.78
N HIS A 222 -5.23 21.88 7.18
CA HIS A 222 -5.64 20.61 7.74
C HIS A 222 -5.16 19.47 6.87
N LEU A 223 -4.58 18.44 7.49
CA LEU A 223 -4.53 17.12 6.87
C LEU A 223 -5.88 16.45 7.14
N GLU A 224 -6.56 16.03 6.07
CA GLU A 224 -7.88 15.43 6.13
C GLU A 224 -7.90 14.09 5.38
N VAL A 225 -8.79 13.19 5.80
CA VAL A 225 -9.00 11.88 5.17
C VAL A 225 -10.47 11.67 4.84
N SER A 226 -10.74 10.99 3.74
CA SER A 226 -12.07 10.61 3.32
C SER A 226 -12.10 9.13 2.92
N VAL A 227 -13.18 8.43 3.27
CA VAL A 227 -13.46 7.05 2.81
C VAL A 227 -14.46 7.00 1.66
N ASP A 228 -15.13 8.12 1.36
CA ASP A 228 -16.20 8.21 0.36
C ASP A 228 -15.99 9.34 -0.66
N GLY A 229 -14.89 10.08 -0.56
CA GLY A 229 -14.55 11.27 -1.34
C GLY A 229 -15.43 12.50 -1.06
N LYS A 230 -16.39 12.41 -0.14
CA LYS A 230 -17.41 13.45 0.10
C LYS A 230 -17.31 14.03 1.51
N ARG A 231 -17.16 13.16 2.51
CA ARG A 231 -17.01 13.51 3.92
C ARG A 231 -15.54 13.44 4.29
N TRP A 232 -15.07 14.50 4.93
CA TRP A 232 -13.67 14.66 5.29
C TRP A 232 -13.53 14.74 6.80
N GLU A 233 -12.70 13.85 7.35
CA GLU A 233 -12.31 13.84 8.75
C GLU A 233 -10.95 14.51 8.91
N LYS A 234 -10.81 15.38 9.90
CA LYS A 234 -9.56 16.11 10.18
C LYS A 234 -8.63 15.25 11.00
N LEU A 235 -7.40 15.06 10.53
CA LEU A 235 -6.35 14.28 11.19
C LEU A 235 -5.36 15.18 11.93
N LEU A 236 -4.85 16.20 11.25
CA LEU A 236 -3.92 17.18 11.84
C LEU A 236 -4.32 18.61 11.47
N LYS A 237 -3.81 19.57 12.25
CA LYS A 237 -3.98 21.00 12.03
C LYS A 237 -2.61 21.69 12.13
N PHE A 238 -2.29 22.50 11.13
CA PHE A 238 -1.12 23.36 11.09
C PHE A 238 -1.57 24.82 11.25
N GLU A 239 -0.94 25.52 12.19
CA GLU A 239 -1.14 26.95 12.46
C GLU A 239 0.14 27.56 13.08
N GLY A 240 0.28 28.88 13.01
CA GLY A 240 1.46 29.58 13.50
C GLY A 240 2.69 29.32 12.64
N THR A 241 3.84 29.15 13.28
CA THR A 241 5.12 28.95 12.59
C THR A 241 5.82 27.72 13.12
N SER A 242 6.29 26.86 12.22
CA SER A 242 7.17 25.73 12.50
C SER A 242 8.26 25.69 11.44
N ASP A 243 9.49 25.36 11.87
CA ASP A 243 10.51 24.92 10.93
C ASP A 243 10.25 23.47 10.52
N TRP A 244 11.11 22.90 9.67
CA TRP A 244 11.03 21.50 9.27
C TRP A 244 10.94 20.57 10.47
N THR A 245 9.83 19.87 10.57
CA THR A 245 9.58 18.83 11.56
C THR A 245 9.20 17.53 10.85
N SER A 246 9.15 16.43 11.60
CA SER A 246 8.69 15.14 11.07
C SER A 246 7.34 14.83 11.69
N GLN A 247 6.39 14.46 10.85
CA GLN A 247 5.04 14.07 11.24
C GLN A 247 4.81 12.60 10.94
N GLU A 248 4.17 11.92 11.88
CA GLU A 248 3.66 10.56 11.71
C GLU A 248 2.19 10.55 12.11
N VAL A 249 1.34 10.09 11.19
CA VAL A 249 -0.11 10.02 11.40
C VAL A 249 -0.55 8.59 11.27
N ASP A 250 -1.10 8.05 12.36
CA ASP A 250 -1.66 6.70 12.36
C ASP A 250 -2.99 6.65 11.58
N LEU A 251 -2.98 5.87 10.51
CA LEU A 251 -4.12 5.60 9.64
C LEU A 251 -4.65 4.17 9.84
N SER A 252 -4.17 3.42 10.83
CA SER A 252 -4.52 2.01 11.05
C SER A 252 -6.01 1.78 11.27
N ARG A 253 -6.76 2.77 11.76
CA ARG A 253 -8.23 2.72 11.85
C ARG A 253 -8.92 2.63 10.49
N PHE A 254 -8.27 3.10 9.42
CA PHE A 254 -8.76 3.01 8.04
C PHE A 254 -8.20 1.78 7.30
N SER A 255 -7.51 0.87 7.98
CA SER A 255 -7.09 -0.40 7.37
C SER A 255 -8.28 -1.10 6.73
N GLU A 256 -8.06 -1.73 5.57
CA GLU A 256 -9.08 -2.35 4.72
C GLU A 256 -10.04 -1.42 3.97
N GLU A 257 -9.95 -0.12 4.19
CA GLU A 257 -10.71 0.86 3.43
C GLU A 257 -9.93 1.32 2.19
N GLU A 258 -10.65 1.97 1.29
CA GLU A 258 -10.05 2.86 0.30
C GLU A 258 -10.17 4.28 0.84
N ILE A 259 -9.06 5.01 0.89
CA ILE A 259 -9.02 6.36 1.45
C ILE A 259 -8.51 7.38 0.45
N THR A 260 -8.92 8.61 0.63
CA THR A 260 -8.34 9.78 -0.03
C THR A 260 -7.78 10.70 1.05
N LEU A 261 -6.55 11.18 0.88
CA LEU A 261 -5.92 12.15 1.77
C LEU A 261 -5.92 13.52 1.10
N ARG A 262 -6.07 14.59 1.86
CA ARG A 262 -5.80 15.93 1.36
C ARG A 262 -5.18 16.86 2.40
N PHE A 263 -4.33 17.76 1.93
CA PHE A 263 -3.93 18.95 2.67
C PHE A 263 -4.81 20.10 2.21
N HIS A 264 -5.66 20.58 3.10
CA HIS A 264 -6.66 21.60 2.83
C HIS A 264 -6.31 22.89 3.56
N VAL A 265 -5.95 23.91 2.79
CA VAL A 265 -5.67 25.24 3.30
C VAL A 265 -6.92 26.09 3.25
N LEU A 266 -7.35 26.54 4.43
CA LEU A 266 -8.42 27.51 4.61
C LEU A 266 -7.80 28.85 4.95
N SER A 267 -8.10 29.87 4.15
CA SER A 267 -7.70 31.24 4.45
C SER A 267 -8.86 32.21 4.34
N GLY A 268 -8.83 33.26 5.18
CA GLY A 268 -9.81 34.34 5.20
C GLY A 268 -9.46 35.55 4.33
N GLY A 269 -8.37 35.54 3.54
CA GLY A 269 -7.91 36.71 2.82
C GLY A 269 -6.55 36.55 2.11
N GLN A 270 -5.79 37.65 1.98
CA GLN A 270 -4.38 37.54 1.58
C GLN A 270 -3.60 36.87 2.72
N ARG A 271 -2.94 35.75 2.43
CA ARG A 271 -2.07 35.08 3.39
C ARG A 271 -0.72 35.78 3.46
N GLU A 272 -0.29 36.05 4.68
CA GLU A 272 1.07 36.50 4.99
C GLU A 272 1.91 35.29 5.46
N GLY A 273 3.21 35.32 5.20
CA GLY A 273 4.15 34.25 5.57
C GLY A 273 4.51 33.32 4.40
N ARG A 274 5.32 32.29 4.71
CA ARG A 274 5.77 31.28 3.74
C ARG A 274 4.71 30.27 3.33
N GLY A 275 3.64 30.05 4.09
CA GLY A 275 2.64 29.03 3.78
C GLY A 275 2.96 27.67 4.38
N VAL A 276 2.73 26.59 3.64
CA VAL A 276 2.90 25.19 4.07
C VAL A 276 3.70 24.44 3.01
N GLU A 277 4.80 23.85 3.46
CA GLU A 277 5.72 23.02 2.69
C GLU A 277 5.69 21.59 3.24
N LEU A 278 5.67 20.60 2.35
CA LEU A 278 5.56 19.18 2.67
C LEU A 278 6.59 18.38 1.87
N ALA A 279 7.34 17.51 2.52
CA ALA A 279 8.36 16.69 1.87
C ALA A 279 8.28 15.23 2.34
N ASN A 280 8.92 14.33 1.59
CA ASN A 280 9.09 12.93 1.97
C ASN A 280 7.77 12.21 2.33
N LEU A 281 6.68 12.50 1.60
CA LEU A 281 5.37 11.91 1.86
C LEU A 281 5.42 10.42 1.54
N ARG A 282 5.23 9.59 2.55
CA ARG A 282 5.27 8.14 2.41
C ARG A 282 4.21 7.47 3.25
N LEU A 283 3.67 6.38 2.72
CA LEU A 283 2.79 5.50 3.44
C LEU A 283 3.58 4.26 3.86
N GLU A 284 3.74 4.10 5.16
CA GLU A 284 4.39 2.95 5.76
C GLU A 284 3.33 1.97 6.26
N SER A 285 3.49 0.69 5.97
CA SER A 285 2.50 -0.33 6.36
C SER A 285 3.11 -1.72 6.46
N VAL A 286 2.39 -2.63 7.10
CA VAL A 286 2.71 -4.06 7.12
C VAL A 286 1.66 -4.80 6.31
N SER A 287 2.08 -5.51 5.27
CA SER A 287 1.18 -6.34 4.47
C SER A 287 0.65 -7.52 5.28
N VAL A 288 -0.67 -7.72 5.21
CA VAL A 288 -1.33 -8.86 5.84
C VAL A 288 -1.06 -10.09 5.00
N THR A 289 -0.25 -11.00 5.54
CA THR A 289 0.03 -12.30 4.92
C THR A 289 -0.66 -13.45 5.66
N ARG A 290 -1.13 -13.22 6.89
CA ARG A 290 -1.90 -14.18 7.67
C ARG A 290 -3.19 -13.56 8.20
N GLN A 291 -4.29 -14.27 8.02
CA GLN A 291 -5.58 -13.98 8.67
C GLN A 291 -6.10 -15.25 9.35
N GLN A 292 -6.50 -15.12 10.61
CA GLN A 292 -7.05 -16.19 11.43
C GLN A 292 -8.33 -15.72 12.09
N LYS A 293 -9.41 -16.50 11.95
CA LYS A 293 -10.65 -16.26 12.70
C LYS A 293 -10.42 -16.54 14.18
N VAL A 294 -10.99 -15.70 15.04
CA VAL A 294 -11.04 -15.96 16.49
C VAL A 294 -12.34 -16.68 16.80
N ASP A 295 -12.23 -17.88 17.38
CA ASP A 295 -13.36 -18.71 17.77
C ASP A 295 -13.68 -18.56 19.25
N PHE A 296 -14.96 -18.64 19.60
CA PHE A 296 -15.44 -18.59 20.99
C PHE A 296 -15.93 -19.95 21.48
N GLY A 297 -15.87 -20.99 20.65
CA GLY A 297 -16.29 -22.34 21.01
C GLY A 297 -17.74 -22.35 21.48
N GLN A 298 -17.98 -22.98 22.64
CA GLN A 298 -19.31 -23.00 23.24
C GLN A 298 -19.59 -21.72 24.02
N LEU A 299 -20.62 -20.97 23.60
CA LEU A 299 -21.03 -19.73 24.26
C LEU A 299 -21.65 -20.00 25.65
N PRO A 300 -21.30 -19.21 26.69
CA PRO A 300 -21.89 -19.31 28.02
C PRO A 300 -23.34 -18.77 28.02
N ALA A 301 -24.07 -19.07 29.10
CA ALA A 301 -25.42 -18.53 29.28
C ALA A 301 -25.41 -16.99 29.24
N GLY A 302 -26.33 -16.41 28.47
CA GLY A 302 -26.40 -14.95 28.27
C GLY A 302 -25.55 -14.43 27.11
N TRP A 303 -24.95 -15.32 26.32
CA TRP A 303 -24.38 -15.00 25.01
C TRP A 303 -25.03 -15.83 23.93
N ASP A 304 -25.57 -15.15 22.93
CA ASP A 304 -26.24 -15.77 21.79
C ASP A 304 -25.49 -15.45 20.49
N ALA A 305 -25.60 -16.33 19.50
CA ALA A 305 -25.14 -16.07 18.14
C ALA A 305 -26.35 -15.79 17.24
N ASP A 306 -26.39 -14.63 16.59
CA ASP A 306 -27.48 -14.28 15.67
C ASP A 306 -27.26 -14.98 14.32
N GLY A 307 -28.16 -15.93 14.00
CA GLY A 307 -28.14 -16.77 12.81
C GLY A 307 -27.60 -18.19 13.02
N PRO A 308 -27.82 -19.11 12.05
CA PRO A 308 -27.32 -20.48 12.14
C PRO A 308 -25.79 -20.49 12.24
N GLN A 309 -25.25 -21.30 13.15
CA GLN A 309 -23.80 -21.48 13.39
C GLN A 309 -22.99 -21.86 12.14
N SER A 310 -23.64 -22.20 11.03
CA SER A 310 -23.03 -22.48 9.72
C SER A 310 -22.58 -21.23 8.95
N ARG A 311 -22.93 -20.01 9.38
CA ARG A 311 -22.38 -18.79 8.77
C ARG A 311 -20.94 -18.58 9.22
N SER A 312 -20.07 -18.22 8.28
CA SER A 312 -18.63 -18.08 8.49
C SER A 312 -18.26 -17.05 9.57
N ASN A 313 -19.14 -16.08 9.88
CA ASN A 313 -18.95 -15.07 10.93
C ASN A 313 -20.29 -14.80 11.68
N PRO A 314 -20.59 -15.50 12.78
CA PRO A 314 -21.78 -15.20 13.58
C PRO A 314 -21.64 -13.84 14.29
N THR A 315 -22.77 -13.15 14.48
CA THR A 315 -22.83 -11.98 15.36
C THR A 315 -23.07 -12.45 16.78
N LEU A 316 -22.13 -12.18 17.68
CA LEU A 316 -22.24 -12.50 19.09
C LEU A 316 -23.02 -11.42 19.82
N VAL A 317 -23.94 -11.81 20.70
CA VAL A 317 -24.84 -10.91 21.42
C VAL A 317 -24.79 -11.21 22.91
N GLY A 318 -24.31 -10.25 23.71
CA GLY A 318 -24.45 -10.28 25.16
C GLY A 318 -25.87 -9.89 25.57
N SER A 319 -26.64 -10.87 26.05
CA SER A 319 -28.08 -10.77 26.32
C SER A 319 -28.44 -10.76 27.82
N GLN A 320 -27.52 -10.38 28.71
CA GLN A 320 -27.78 -10.22 30.15
C GLN A 320 -27.31 -8.86 30.68
N SER A 321 -27.83 -8.46 31.85
CA SER A 321 -27.43 -7.20 32.51
C SER A 321 -25.95 -7.17 32.85
N GLU A 322 -25.34 -8.32 33.06
CA GLU A 322 -23.89 -8.48 33.09
C GLU A 322 -23.56 -9.75 32.32
N SER A 323 -22.64 -9.67 31.37
CA SER A 323 -22.27 -10.81 30.55
C SER A 323 -20.79 -10.76 30.18
N ALA A 324 -20.16 -11.93 30.14
CA ALA A 324 -18.76 -12.09 29.77
C ALA A 324 -18.58 -13.35 28.94
N VAL A 325 -17.78 -13.27 27.88
CA VAL A 325 -17.37 -14.44 27.10
C VAL A 325 -15.91 -14.32 26.72
N GLN A 326 -15.22 -15.46 26.69
CA GLN A 326 -13.82 -15.55 26.28
C GLN A 326 -13.69 -16.44 25.06
N SER A 327 -12.77 -16.07 24.16
CA SER A 327 -12.43 -16.87 22.99
C SER A 327 -11.62 -18.11 23.36
N GLU A 328 -11.58 -19.08 22.45
CA GLU A 328 -10.52 -20.06 22.41
C GLU A 328 -9.16 -19.38 22.24
N LYS A 329 -8.09 -20.11 22.58
CA LYS A 329 -6.73 -19.61 22.45
C LYS A 329 -6.36 -19.45 20.98
N PHE A 330 -5.73 -18.34 20.61
CA PHE A 330 -5.15 -18.14 19.29
C PHE A 330 -3.67 -17.73 19.39
N GLY A 331 -2.86 -18.33 18.52
CA GLY A 331 -1.41 -18.17 18.57
C GLY A 331 -0.91 -16.96 17.79
N VAL A 332 -0.06 -16.14 18.42
CA VAL A 332 0.60 -14.98 17.77
C VAL A 332 2.10 -15.17 17.53
N ASN A 333 2.60 -16.39 17.74
CA ASN A 333 3.99 -16.73 17.54
C ASN A 333 4.47 -16.44 16.11
N ARG A 334 5.61 -15.74 16.01
CA ARG A 334 6.29 -15.38 14.75
C ARG A 334 5.44 -14.50 13.83
N LEU A 335 4.52 -13.72 14.41
CA LEU A 335 3.72 -12.73 13.69
C LEU A 335 4.29 -11.33 13.90
N THR A 336 4.46 -10.60 12.81
CA THR A 336 4.85 -9.19 12.85
C THR A 336 3.59 -8.33 12.84
N ALA A 337 3.53 -7.33 13.72
CA ALA A 337 2.40 -6.42 13.86
C ALA A 337 1.03 -7.12 14.01
N PRO A 338 0.88 -8.12 14.91
CA PRO A 338 -0.39 -8.79 15.09
C PRO A 338 -1.46 -7.78 15.53
N THR A 339 -2.55 -7.72 14.76
CA THR A 339 -3.70 -6.84 15.02
C THR A 339 -4.95 -7.69 15.10
N LEU A 340 -5.75 -7.47 16.13
CA LEU A 340 -7.08 -8.07 16.27
C LEU A 340 -8.13 -7.10 15.73
N SER A 341 -8.73 -7.42 14.60
CA SER A 341 -9.80 -6.63 13.99
C SER A 341 -11.17 -7.22 14.31
N LEU A 342 -12.15 -6.40 14.67
CA LEU A 342 -13.55 -6.79 14.82
C LEU A 342 -14.48 -5.58 14.62
N GLU A 343 -15.77 -5.84 14.44
CA GLU A 343 -16.80 -4.80 14.47
C GLU A 343 -17.64 -4.98 15.73
N ALA A 344 -17.91 -3.90 16.45
CA ALA A 344 -18.71 -3.91 17.66
C ALA A 344 -19.80 -2.83 17.62
N ARG A 345 -20.90 -3.09 18.30
CA ARG A 345 -21.97 -2.11 18.54
C ARG A 345 -22.44 -2.26 19.97
N LEU A 346 -22.52 -1.16 20.71
CA LEU A 346 -23.11 -1.11 22.04
C LEU A 346 -24.41 -0.31 21.97
N GLN A 347 -25.55 -0.97 22.05
CA GLN A 347 -26.84 -0.28 22.15
C GLN A 347 -27.25 -0.26 23.62
N ALA A 348 -27.48 0.94 24.15
CA ALA A 348 -27.91 1.11 25.52
C ALA A 348 -28.93 2.24 25.64
N SER A 349 -30.07 1.92 26.23
CA SER A 349 -31.12 2.87 26.56
C SER A 349 -30.90 3.58 27.91
N SER A 350 -29.92 3.12 28.70
CA SER A 350 -29.53 3.70 29.98
C SER A 350 -28.21 4.45 29.88
N VAL A 351 -28.05 5.50 30.68
CA VAL A 351 -26.80 6.29 30.76
C VAL A 351 -25.64 5.49 31.37
N TYR A 352 -25.95 4.40 32.07
CA TYR A 352 -24.97 3.54 32.74
C TYR A 352 -24.88 2.18 32.05
N ALA A 353 -24.22 2.19 30.88
CA ALA A 353 -23.81 0.99 30.19
C ALA A 353 -22.30 1.01 29.98
N GLU A 354 -21.65 -0.09 30.32
CA GLU A 354 -20.22 -0.29 30.15
C GLU A 354 -20.03 -1.51 29.26
N ALA A 355 -19.15 -1.43 28.27
CA ALA A 355 -18.69 -2.60 27.55
C ALA A 355 -17.21 -2.48 27.27
N THR A 356 -16.49 -3.58 27.46
CA THR A 356 -15.05 -3.65 27.24
C THR A 356 -14.69 -4.85 26.38
N ILE A 357 -13.70 -4.63 25.54
CA ILE A 357 -13.09 -5.65 24.69
C ILE A 357 -11.63 -5.72 25.10
N GLU A 358 -11.21 -6.90 25.53
CA GLU A 358 -9.91 -7.10 26.15
C GLU A 358 -9.17 -8.25 25.47
N VAL A 359 -7.88 -8.06 25.23
CA VAL A 359 -7.00 -9.12 24.77
C VAL A 359 -6.14 -9.57 25.94
N LEU A 360 -6.27 -10.84 26.29
CA LEU A 360 -5.62 -11.46 27.43
C LEU A 360 -4.42 -12.29 26.96
N SER A 361 -3.36 -12.28 27.77
CA SER A 361 -2.24 -13.22 27.63
C SER A 361 -2.62 -14.63 28.14
N GLY A 362 -1.74 -15.61 27.94
CA GLY A 362 -1.92 -16.97 28.48
C GLY A 362 -1.99 -17.05 30.02
N GLN A 363 -1.60 -15.98 30.73
CA GLN A 363 -1.72 -15.84 32.20
C GLN A 363 -2.94 -14.99 32.61
N ASP A 364 -3.87 -14.75 31.68
CA ASP A 364 -5.06 -13.91 31.86
C ASP A 364 -4.75 -12.43 32.21
N SER A 365 -3.51 -11.97 31.97
CA SER A 365 -3.18 -10.55 32.07
C SER A 365 -3.72 -9.77 30.88
N VAL A 366 -4.35 -8.62 31.13
CA VAL A 366 -4.89 -7.74 30.09
C VAL A 366 -3.75 -7.05 29.36
N LEU A 367 -3.58 -7.35 28.08
CA LEU A 367 -2.58 -6.73 27.21
C LEU A 367 -3.12 -5.49 26.50
N VAL A 368 -4.37 -5.57 26.04
CA VAL A 368 -5.08 -4.47 25.36
C VAL A 368 -6.49 -4.41 25.92
N LYS A 369 -7.01 -3.21 26.12
CA LYS A 369 -8.37 -2.96 26.58
C LYS A 369 -8.95 -1.77 25.83
N GLU A 370 -10.12 -1.99 25.24
CA GLU A 370 -10.90 -0.95 24.57
C GLU A 370 -12.27 -0.86 25.22
N SER A 371 -12.69 0.35 25.55
CA SER A 371 -14.02 0.62 26.13
C SER A 371 -14.95 1.16 25.03
N LEU A 372 -16.15 0.60 24.94
CA LEU A 372 -17.14 1.03 23.96
C LEU A 372 -18.09 2.06 24.55
N THR A 373 -18.37 3.10 23.77
CA THR A 373 -19.45 4.06 24.06
C THR A 373 -20.74 3.61 23.37
N PRO A 374 -21.92 3.89 23.98
CA PRO A 374 -23.19 3.58 23.34
C PRO A 374 -23.34 4.26 21.97
N SER A 375 -23.67 3.47 20.96
CA SER A 375 -23.88 3.91 19.56
C SER A 375 -24.90 3.02 18.85
N SER A 376 -25.73 3.60 17.98
CA SER A 376 -26.59 2.83 17.08
C SER A 376 -25.83 2.19 15.91
N ASP A 377 -24.64 2.71 15.61
CA ASP A 377 -23.82 2.30 14.48
C ASP A 377 -22.76 1.28 14.87
N TRP A 378 -22.34 0.47 13.89
CA TRP A 378 -21.21 -0.44 14.04
C TRP A 378 -19.90 0.35 14.04
N VAL A 379 -19.05 0.07 15.02
CA VAL A 379 -17.70 0.62 15.14
C VAL A 379 -16.70 -0.47 14.81
N LYS A 380 -15.82 -0.19 13.85
CA LYS A 380 -14.68 -1.05 13.53
C LYS A 380 -13.57 -0.80 14.54
N LEU A 381 -13.08 -1.87 15.16
CA LEU A 381 -11.99 -1.84 16.12
C LEU A 381 -10.80 -2.60 15.57
N ASN A 382 -9.63 -1.98 15.62
CA ASN A 382 -8.36 -2.58 15.28
C ASN A 382 -7.44 -2.49 16.50
N LEU A 383 -7.33 -3.59 17.24
CA LEU A 383 -6.56 -3.66 18.47
C LEU A 383 -5.14 -4.13 18.13
N LEU A 384 -4.18 -3.21 18.16
CA LEU A 384 -2.76 -3.53 17.98
C LEU A 384 -2.27 -4.34 19.17
N LEU A 385 -1.77 -5.54 18.92
CA LEU A 385 -1.30 -6.42 19.99
C LEU A 385 0.18 -6.12 20.27
N PRO A 386 0.57 -5.94 21.55
CA PRO A 386 1.96 -5.70 21.88
C PRO A 386 2.82 -6.91 21.50
N ASN A 387 4.10 -6.66 21.26
CA ASN A 387 5.06 -7.71 20.95
C ASN A 387 5.29 -8.55 22.22
N THR A 388 4.45 -9.58 22.39
CA THR A 388 4.38 -10.39 23.59
C THR A 388 5.09 -11.72 23.38
N LYS A 389 5.80 -12.18 24.41
CA LYS A 389 6.36 -13.54 24.46
C LYS A 389 5.28 -14.61 24.69
N SER A 390 4.05 -14.19 24.99
CA SER A 390 2.93 -15.12 25.17
C SER A 390 2.57 -15.74 23.83
N GLU A 391 2.71 -17.07 23.74
CA GLU A 391 2.45 -17.80 22.51
C GLU A 391 0.95 -17.83 22.17
N ASP A 392 0.11 -17.86 23.20
CA ASP A 392 -1.34 -17.90 23.13
C ASP A 392 -1.97 -16.63 23.69
N LEU A 393 -2.96 -16.09 22.98
CA LEU A 393 -3.82 -14.99 23.43
C LEU A 393 -5.28 -15.43 23.44
N ARG A 394 -6.12 -14.67 24.17
CA ARG A 394 -7.58 -14.81 24.17
C ARG A 394 -8.23 -13.44 24.04
N LEU A 395 -9.41 -13.41 23.42
CA LEU A 395 -10.27 -12.23 23.37
C LEU A 395 -11.38 -12.39 24.42
N ARG A 396 -11.48 -11.44 25.34
CA ARG A 396 -12.58 -11.34 26.31
C ARG A 396 -13.50 -10.20 25.91
N LEU A 397 -14.79 -10.50 25.83
CA LEU A 397 -15.86 -9.51 25.67
C LEU A 397 -16.60 -9.41 27.00
N TRP A 398 -16.84 -8.20 27.48
CA TRP A 398 -17.57 -7.96 28.72
C TRP A 398 -18.53 -6.78 28.55
N SER A 399 -19.71 -6.87 29.15
CA SER A 399 -20.68 -5.79 29.18
C SER A 399 -21.49 -5.76 30.47
N ARG A 400 -21.85 -4.57 30.92
CA ARG A 400 -22.72 -4.34 32.07
C ARG A 400 -23.73 -3.23 31.80
N PHE A 401 -24.98 -3.44 32.20
CA PHE A 401 -26.10 -2.51 32.07
C PHE A 401 -26.77 -2.31 33.43
N ALA A 402 -26.92 -1.07 33.89
CA ALA A 402 -27.61 -0.79 35.14
C ALA A 402 -29.13 -1.10 35.05
N LYS A 403 -29.74 -0.79 33.90
CA LYS A 403 -31.13 -1.14 33.59
C LYS A 403 -31.24 -1.47 32.11
N ARG A 404 -31.50 -2.74 31.81
CA ARG A 404 -31.51 -3.27 30.44
C ARG A 404 -32.93 -3.32 29.86
N LYS A 405 -33.10 -2.86 28.63
CA LYS A 405 -34.27 -3.12 27.78
C LYS A 405 -33.97 -4.24 26.77
N ASP A 406 -35.00 -4.79 26.14
CA ASP A 406 -34.86 -5.90 25.18
C ASP A 406 -33.92 -5.56 24.01
N ALA A 407 -33.87 -4.28 23.61
CA ALA A 407 -33.02 -3.80 22.54
C ALA A 407 -31.60 -3.39 23.00
N ASP A 408 -31.26 -3.55 24.28
CA ASP A 408 -29.93 -3.23 24.82
C ASP A 408 -29.01 -4.46 24.77
N GLY A 409 -27.75 -4.25 24.42
CA GLY A 409 -26.78 -5.33 24.30
C GLY A 409 -25.43 -4.89 23.75
N LEU A 410 -24.50 -5.84 23.76
CA LEU A 410 -23.22 -5.73 23.06
C LEU A 410 -23.26 -6.70 21.89
N TRP A 411 -23.12 -6.19 20.67
CA TRP A 411 -22.99 -6.99 19.45
C TRP A 411 -21.55 -6.95 18.97
N VAL A 412 -20.99 -8.11 18.63
CA VAL A 412 -19.65 -8.23 18.05
C VAL A 412 -19.69 -9.15 16.84
N ARG A 413 -18.99 -8.80 15.75
CA ARG A 413 -18.86 -9.65 14.57
C ARG A 413 -17.47 -9.55 13.94
N ASN A 414 -17.17 -10.55 13.10
CA ASN A 414 -15.92 -10.64 12.33
C ASN A 414 -14.61 -10.58 13.15
N PRO A 415 -14.51 -11.19 14.36
CA PRO A 415 -13.26 -11.14 15.11
C PRO A 415 -12.16 -11.96 14.40
N ARG A 416 -11.08 -11.28 14.02
CA ARG A 416 -9.99 -11.85 13.22
C ARG A 416 -8.66 -11.33 13.71
N LEU A 417 -7.74 -12.26 13.98
CA LEU A 417 -6.32 -11.97 14.08
C LEU A 417 -5.75 -11.78 12.68
N ARG A 418 -5.04 -10.69 12.45
CA ARG A 418 -4.32 -10.38 11.22
C ARG A 418 -2.87 -10.07 11.54
N ALA A 419 -1.96 -10.49 10.69
CA ALA A 419 -0.55 -10.20 10.86
C ALA A 419 0.23 -10.30 9.55
N GLY A 420 1.41 -9.68 9.54
CA GLY A 420 2.48 -9.98 8.59
C GLY A 420 3.32 -11.18 9.05
N THR A 421 4.04 -11.78 8.12
CA THR A 421 4.96 -12.91 8.35
C THR A 421 6.43 -12.53 8.23
N GLU A 422 6.73 -11.28 7.87
CA GLU A 422 8.09 -10.74 7.75
C GLU A 422 8.17 -9.34 8.40
N ASP A 423 9.34 -8.99 8.93
CA ASP A 423 9.65 -7.68 9.51
C ASP A 423 9.74 -6.54 8.47
N SER A 424 9.37 -6.80 7.22
CA SER A 424 9.42 -5.79 6.17
C SER A 424 8.21 -4.86 6.28
N ARG A 425 8.39 -3.73 6.96
CA ARG A 425 7.52 -2.58 6.79
C ARG A 425 7.67 -2.10 5.34
N GLU A 426 6.60 -2.17 4.58
CA GLU A 426 6.55 -1.61 3.23
C GLU A 426 6.45 -0.09 3.35
N SER A 427 7.32 0.63 2.65
CA SER A 427 7.23 2.06 2.49
C SER A 427 6.92 2.39 1.04
N VAL A 428 5.82 3.09 0.81
CA VAL A 428 5.37 3.53 -0.51
C VAL A 428 5.46 5.04 -0.55
N ALA A 429 6.34 5.58 -1.39
CA ALA A 429 6.42 7.01 -1.64
C ALA A 429 5.13 7.52 -2.29
N LEU A 430 4.65 8.65 -1.80
CA LEU A 430 3.47 9.36 -2.29
C LEU A 430 3.85 10.63 -3.06
N ASP A 431 5.13 10.97 -3.21
CA ASP A 431 5.59 12.21 -3.85
C ASP A 431 5.38 12.25 -5.41
N GLY A 432 4.39 11.54 -5.96
CA GLY A 432 4.09 11.41 -7.39
C GLY A 432 2.98 12.34 -7.90
N GLY A 433 2.95 12.63 -9.21
CA GLY A 433 2.09 13.65 -9.85
C GLY A 433 1.05 13.14 -10.87
N PHE A 434 0.32 14.10 -11.46
CA PHE A 434 -0.98 14.05 -12.19
C PHE A 434 -1.04 13.27 -13.54
N GLU A 435 -2.30 13.11 -14.02
CA GLU A 435 -2.94 12.29 -15.09
C GLU A 435 -2.26 11.65 -16.32
N ASP A 436 -1.03 11.95 -16.74
CA ASP A 436 -0.54 11.49 -18.07
C ASP A 436 0.52 10.37 -18.01
N GLY A 437 0.42 9.47 -17.04
CA GLY A 437 1.39 8.39 -16.82
C GLY A 437 1.79 7.61 -18.08
N LEU A 438 0.86 7.41 -19.03
CA LEU A 438 1.11 6.73 -20.30
C LEU A 438 1.99 7.55 -21.27
N GLN A 439 1.69 8.84 -21.45
CA GLN A 439 2.49 9.71 -22.33
C GLN A 439 3.87 10.00 -21.74
N GLU A 440 3.94 10.13 -20.42
CA GLU A 440 5.18 10.27 -19.67
C GLU A 440 6.03 9.01 -19.74
N GLN A 441 5.41 7.84 -19.62
CA GLN A 441 6.05 6.54 -19.79
C GLN A 441 6.61 6.37 -21.22
N LYS A 442 5.85 6.71 -22.27
CA LYS A 442 6.34 6.71 -23.67
C LYS A 442 7.53 7.64 -23.89
N ALA A 443 7.49 8.83 -23.28
CA ALA A 443 8.55 9.79 -23.42
C ALA A 443 9.82 9.35 -22.68
N LEU A 444 9.70 8.79 -21.48
CA LEU A 444 10.78 8.18 -20.73
C LEU A 444 11.38 6.98 -21.45
N LEU A 445 10.54 6.11 -22.02
CA LEU A 445 10.96 5.00 -22.84
C LEU A 445 11.83 5.48 -24.01
N LYS A 446 11.38 6.51 -24.74
CA LYS A 446 12.12 7.11 -25.84
C LYS A 446 13.49 7.65 -25.41
N LEU A 447 13.60 8.19 -24.20
CA LEU A 447 14.85 8.72 -23.66
C LEU A 447 15.84 7.62 -23.27
N VAL A 448 15.32 6.59 -22.59
CA VAL A 448 16.07 5.38 -22.29
C VAL A 448 16.59 4.74 -23.57
N GLU A 449 15.76 4.66 -24.61
CA GLU A 449 16.12 4.12 -25.93
C GLU A 449 17.20 4.94 -26.65
N THR A 450 17.13 6.27 -26.61
CA THR A 450 18.12 7.14 -27.29
C THR A 450 19.52 7.08 -26.67
N GLY A 451 19.68 6.47 -25.50
CA GLY A 451 20.97 6.38 -24.80
C GLY A 451 21.45 7.70 -24.23
N ASP A 452 20.62 8.74 -24.24
CA ASP A 452 20.95 10.08 -23.78
C ASP A 452 20.82 10.15 -22.25
N LEU A 453 21.79 9.53 -21.56
CA LEU A 453 21.86 9.49 -20.10
C LEU A 453 21.91 10.90 -19.51
N ASP A 454 22.62 11.82 -20.17
CA ASP A 454 22.74 13.20 -19.74
C ASP A 454 21.41 13.94 -19.85
N ARG A 455 20.61 13.64 -20.87
CA ARG A 455 19.25 14.16 -20.96
C ARG A 455 18.29 13.55 -19.95
N LEU A 456 18.46 12.27 -19.63
CA LEU A 456 17.69 11.60 -18.59
C LEU A 456 18.00 12.22 -17.21
N LYS A 457 19.28 12.49 -16.95
CA LYS A 457 19.76 13.26 -15.79
C LYS A 457 19.25 14.70 -15.81
N ARG A 458 19.33 15.40 -16.94
CA ARG A 458 18.77 16.76 -17.10
C ARG A 458 17.27 16.78 -16.95
N LEU A 459 16.54 15.74 -17.35
CA LEU A 459 15.09 15.66 -17.14
C LEU A 459 14.74 15.39 -15.68
N LEU A 460 15.56 14.61 -14.97
CA LEU A 460 15.48 14.52 -13.52
C LEU A 460 15.70 15.89 -12.88
N SER A 461 16.74 16.64 -13.30
CA SER A 461 17.02 18.01 -12.85
C SER A 461 15.99 19.07 -13.30
N LEU A 462 15.35 18.90 -14.45
CA LEU A 462 14.28 19.79 -14.93
C LEU A 462 12.97 19.49 -14.21
N ARG A 463 12.70 18.22 -13.91
CA ARG A 463 11.53 17.80 -13.12
C ARG A 463 11.62 18.28 -11.68
N GLU A 464 12.83 18.41 -11.14
CA GLU A 464 13.06 19.10 -9.87
C GLU A 464 12.45 20.51 -9.87
N GLY A 465 12.60 21.27 -10.96
CA GLY A 465 12.05 22.63 -11.07
C GLY A 465 10.63 22.75 -11.63
N LEU A 466 9.96 21.63 -11.99
CA LEU A 466 8.70 21.67 -12.74
C LEU A 466 7.61 20.80 -12.11
N PRO A 467 6.35 21.25 -12.13
CA PRO A 467 5.25 20.60 -11.40
C PRO A 467 4.87 19.22 -11.96
N SER A 468 5.37 18.85 -13.14
CA SER A 468 5.12 17.54 -13.74
C SER A 468 6.27 17.10 -14.66
N LEU A 469 6.37 15.79 -14.87
CA LEU A 469 7.29 15.21 -15.85
C LEU A 469 6.87 15.62 -17.28
N LYS A 470 5.57 15.75 -17.58
CA LYS A 470 5.06 16.37 -18.81
C LYS A 470 5.60 17.78 -19.05
N SER A 471 5.62 18.64 -18.03
CA SER A 471 6.21 19.99 -18.12
C SER A 471 7.71 19.93 -18.42
N ALA A 472 8.43 19.03 -17.76
CA ALA A 472 9.86 18.81 -18.01
C ALA A 472 10.13 18.27 -19.42
N LEU A 473 9.29 17.36 -19.90
CA LEU A 473 9.36 16.81 -21.25
C LEU A 473 9.02 17.86 -22.31
N ALA A 474 7.99 18.68 -22.09
CA ALA A 474 7.60 19.77 -22.97
C ALA A 474 8.70 20.83 -23.05
N LEU A 475 9.25 21.26 -21.90
CA LEU A 475 10.37 22.20 -21.85
C LEU A 475 11.61 21.61 -22.53
N SER A 476 11.95 20.35 -22.21
CA SER A 476 13.07 19.64 -22.84
C SER A 476 12.90 19.46 -24.35
N ALA A 477 11.67 19.36 -24.86
CA ALA A 477 11.36 19.31 -26.28
C ALA A 477 11.47 20.69 -26.94
N LEU A 478 10.96 21.73 -26.29
CA LEU A 478 11.03 23.11 -26.75
C LEU A 478 12.48 23.64 -26.79
N LEU A 479 13.31 23.26 -25.82
CA LEU A 479 14.74 23.57 -25.78
C LEU A 479 15.57 22.86 -26.88
N ARG A 480 14.99 21.92 -27.67
CA ARG A 480 15.69 21.27 -28.80
C ARG A 480 15.66 22.09 -30.09
N SER A 481 14.73 23.04 -30.24
CA SER A 481 14.49 23.72 -31.52
C SER A 481 14.74 25.21 -31.38
N GLU A 482 15.77 25.70 -32.08
CA GLU A 482 16.08 27.14 -32.11
C GLU A 482 14.92 27.98 -32.66
N GLU A 483 14.10 27.41 -33.54
CA GLU A 483 12.91 28.06 -34.12
C GLU A 483 11.79 28.31 -33.09
N HIS A 484 11.77 27.53 -32.00
CA HIS A 484 10.79 27.68 -30.94
C HIS A 484 11.27 28.58 -29.81
N ILE A 485 12.54 29.01 -29.82
CA ILE A 485 13.10 29.97 -28.85
C ILE A 485 12.28 31.27 -28.81
N PRO A 486 11.87 31.90 -29.93
CA PRO A 486 11.04 33.09 -29.89
C PRO A 486 9.64 32.84 -29.31
N ALA A 487 9.02 31.69 -29.61
CA ALA A 487 7.71 31.32 -29.08
C ALA A 487 7.79 30.96 -27.58
N LEU A 488 8.87 30.31 -27.15
CA LEU A 488 9.25 30.11 -25.76
C LEU A 488 9.43 31.46 -25.06
N LEU A 489 10.27 32.36 -25.57
CA LEU A 489 10.47 33.71 -25.05
C LEU A 489 9.15 34.52 -25.00
N LEU A 490 8.24 34.31 -25.96
CA LEU A 490 6.92 34.95 -25.97
C LEU A 490 5.96 34.32 -24.94
N LEU A 491 5.98 33.00 -24.78
CA LEU A 491 5.25 32.29 -23.73
C LEU A 491 5.80 32.67 -22.35
N PHE A 492 7.12 32.83 -22.22
CA PHE A 492 7.86 33.21 -21.02
C PHE A 492 7.74 34.68 -20.66
N SER A 493 7.69 35.59 -21.64
CA SER A 493 7.30 36.99 -21.38
C SER A 493 5.85 37.12 -20.87
N ARG A 494 5.04 36.06 -21.04
CA ARG A 494 3.69 35.94 -20.49
C ARG A 494 3.62 35.09 -19.23
N MET A 495 4.63 34.27 -18.92
CA MET A 495 4.75 33.55 -17.65
C MET A 495 5.52 34.41 -16.64
N LYS A 496 5.08 34.44 -15.38
CA LYS A 496 5.75 35.25 -14.34
C LYS A 496 7.07 34.60 -13.89
N GLU A 497 7.90 35.41 -13.24
CA GLU A 497 9.32 35.27 -12.84
C GLU A 497 9.87 33.85 -12.52
N GLY A 498 9.08 32.89 -12.04
CA GLY A 498 9.56 31.53 -11.72
C GLY A 498 10.08 30.73 -12.93
N ALA A 499 9.60 31.01 -14.15
CA ALA A 499 10.13 30.38 -15.36
C ALA A 499 11.52 30.93 -15.77
N VAL A 500 11.89 32.11 -15.26
CA VAL A 500 13.18 32.77 -15.52
C VAL A 500 14.26 32.19 -14.59
N GLU A 501 13.95 31.87 -13.34
CA GLU A 501 14.87 31.17 -12.42
C GLU A 501 15.22 29.76 -12.89
N ALA A 502 14.23 29.00 -13.39
CA ALA A 502 14.45 27.68 -13.98
C ALA A 502 15.40 27.72 -15.20
N PHE A 503 15.53 28.88 -15.86
CA PHE A 503 16.48 29.10 -16.96
C PHE A 503 17.86 29.58 -16.49
N GLY A 504 17.96 30.25 -15.32
CA GLY A 504 19.25 30.60 -14.72
C GLY A 504 20.01 29.38 -14.15
N MET A 505 19.32 28.27 -13.91
CA MET A 505 19.89 26.98 -13.51
C MET A 505 20.28 26.08 -14.69
N LEU A 506 19.80 26.38 -15.91
CA LEU A 506 20.20 25.72 -17.17
C LEU A 506 21.47 26.37 -17.73
#